data_AF-A0A6V7K148-F1
#
_entry.id   AF-A0A6V7K148-F1
#
_cell.length_a   1.000
_cell.length_b   1.000
_cell.length_c   1.000
_cell.angle_alpha   90.00
_cell.angle_beta   90.00
_cell.angle_gamma   90.00
#
_symmetry.space_group_name_H-M   'P 1'
#
loop_
_entity.id
_entity.type
_entity.pdbx_description
1 polymer ?
#
loop_
_entity_poly.entity_id
_entity_poly.type
_entity_poly.pdbx_seq_one_letter_code
_entity_poly.pdbx_strand_id
1 'polypeptide(L)' 'DHLSKYLAMRLTLDPDTELSESDRLLNFCIYIAPSPGQYVVLSGSQTLRQVNDKFWRVNRPLEIFYSWKKT' A
#
# COMPACT_ATOMS: atom_id res chain seq x y z
N ASP A 1 -5.31 5.81 2.11
CA ASP A 1 -6.41 5.76 1.11
C ASP A 1 -5.86 6.00 -0.29
N HIS A 2 -5.28 7.17 -0.56
CA HIS A 2 -4.72 7.54 -1.86
C HIS A 2 -3.75 6.51 -2.48
N LEU A 3 -2.84 5.92 -1.68
CA LEU A 3 -1.93 4.87 -2.16
C LEU A 3 -2.67 3.64 -2.70
N SER A 4 -3.72 3.19 -2.01
CA SER A 4 -4.52 2.02 -2.41
C SER A 4 -5.22 2.28 -3.74
N LYS A 5 -5.82 3.47 -3.89
CA LYS A 5 -6.44 3.93 -5.15
C LYS A 5 -5.43 4.07 -6.28
N TYR A 6 -4.24 4.61 -5.99
CA TYR A 6 -3.16 4.75 -6.96
C TYR A 6 -2.70 3.39 -7.48
N LEU A 7 -2.53 2.40 -6.60
CA LEU A 7 -2.17 1.03 -7.01
C LEU A 7 -3.23 0.40 -7.90
N ALA A 8 -4.51 0.49 -7.52
CA ALA A 8 -5.61 -0.02 -8.34
C ALA A 8 -5.61 0.61 -9.74
N MET A 9 -5.51 1.94 -9.82
CA MET A 9 -5.41 2.66 -11.09
C MET A 9 -4.16 2.28 -11.88
N ARG A 10 -3.00 2.12 -11.23
CA ARG A 10 -1.77 1.82 -11.94
C ARG A 10 -1.81 0.44 -12.59
N LEU A 11 -2.37 -0.53 -11.88
CA LEU A 11 -2.57 -1.90 -12.38
C LEU A 11 -3.61 -1.97 -13.49
N THR A 12 -4.64 -1.12 -13.48
CA THR A 12 -5.62 -1.10 -14.59
C THR A 12 -5.06 -0.52 -15.88
N LEU A 13 -4.04 0.34 -15.79
CA LEU A 13 -3.35 0.97 -16.92
C LEU A 13 -2.19 0.12 -17.46
N ASP A 14 -1.79 -0.93 -16.76
CA ASP A 14 -0.68 -1.78 -17.14
C ASP A 14 -1.18 -2.84 -18.15
N PRO A 15 -0.73 -2.80 -19.42
CA PRO A 15 -1.27 -3.65 -20.48
C PRO A 15 -0.82 -5.12 -20.37
N ASP A 16 0.24 -5.42 -19.62
CA ASP A 16 0.73 -6.80 -19.38
C ASP A 16 0.10 -7.44 -18.14
N THR A 17 -0.75 -6.68 -17.44
CA THR A 17 -1.37 -7.10 -16.21
C THR A 17 -2.66 -7.84 -16.52
N GLU A 18 -2.56 -9.19 -16.62
CA GLU A 18 -3.66 -10.16 -16.76
C GLU A 18 -4.54 -10.21 -15.50
N LEU A 19 -5.07 -9.06 -15.08
CA LEU A 19 -5.94 -8.91 -13.94
C LEU A 19 -7.39 -8.93 -14.40
N SER A 20 -8.19 -9.78 -13.74
CA SER A 20 -9.63 -9.85 -14.00
C SER A 20 -10.27 -8.50 -13.71
N GLU A 21 -11.39 -8.16 -14.36
CA GLU A 21 -12.12 -6.92 -14.04
C GLU A 21 -12.51 -6.81 -12.55
N SER A 22 -12.66 -7.96 -11.89
CA SER A 22 -12.83 -8.11 -10.44
C SER A 22 -11.64 -7.56 -9.65
N ASP A 23 -10.43 -7.75 -10.18
CA ASP A 23 -9.18 -7.35 -9.53
C ASP A 23 -8.93 -5.84 -9.64
N ARG A 24 -9.54 -5.21 -10.66
CA ARG A 24 -9.50 -3.76 -10.89
C ARG A 24 -10.26 -2.97 -9.83
N LEU A 25 -11.18 -3.62 -9.12
CA LEU A 25 -11.98 -3.05 -8.01
C LEU A 25 -11.41 -3.37 -6.62
N LEU A 26 -10.23 -4.00 -6.53
CA LEU A 26 -9.71 -4.49 -5.26
C LEU A 26 -9.30 -3.37 -4.32
N ASN A 27 -9.67 -3.58 -3.06
CA ASN A 27 -9.11 -2.84 -1.95
C ASN A 27 -7.70 -3.37 -1.68
N PHE A 28 -6.69 -2.51 -1.80
CA PHE A 28 -5.34 -2.86 -1.34
C PHE A 28 -5.20 -2.57 0.15
N CYS A 29 -4.65 -3.54 0.88
CA CYS A 29 -4.12 -3.30 2.22
C CYS A 29 -2.69 -2.79 2.10
N ILE A 30 -2.39 -1.72 2.80
CA ILE A 30 -1.07 -1.09 2.81
C ILE A 30 -0.42 -1.36 4.17
N TYR A 31 0.86 -1.72 4.15
CA TYR A 31 1.61 -2.12 5.33
C TYR A 31 2.95 -1.37 5.39
N ILE A 32 3.45 -1.20 6.62
CA ILE A 32 4.81 -0.77 6.88
C ILE A 32 5.52 -1.78 7.77
N ALA A 33 6.81 -1.96 7.56
CA ALA A 33 7.66 -2.81 8.39
C ALA A 33 8.60 -1.94 9.25
N PRO A 34 8.17 -1.51 10.46
CA PRO A 34 9.04 -0.75 11.35
C PRO A 34 10.19 -1.61 11.90
N SER A 35 9.98 -2.92 11.98
CA SER A 35 10.95 -3.93 12.41
C SER A 35 10.92 -5.11 11.45
N PRO A 36 12.06 -5.79 11.20
CA PRO A 36 12.09 -6.97 10.35
C PRO A 36 11.08 -8.04 10.80
N GLY A 37 10.27 -8.52 9.86
CA GLY A 37 9.26 -9.55 10.12
C GLY A 37 7.95 -9.04 10.74
N GLN A 38 7.84 -7.76 11.07
CA GLN A 38 6.59 -7.17 11.58
C GLN A 38 5.94 -6.29 10.52
N TYR A 39 4.72 -6.64 10.10
CA TYR A 39 3.94 -5.85 9.15
C TYR A 39 2.77 -5.18 9.86
N VAL A 40 2.77 -3.85 9.89
CA VAL A 40 1.70 -3.05 10.50
C VAL A 40 0.80 -2.49 9.40
N VAL A 41 -0.50 -2.78 9.48
CA VAL A 41 -1.50 -2.23 8.55
C VAL A 41 -1.64 -0.72 8.78
N LEU A 42 -1.56 0.05 7.69
CA LEU A 42 -1.77 1.50 7.71
C LEU A 42 -3.24 1.83 7.51
N SER A 43 -3.75 2.78 8.31
CA SER A 43 -5.12 3.27 8.15
C SER A 43 -5.22 4.22 6.95
N GLY A 44 -6.37 4.20 6.27
CA GLY A 44 -6.64 5.05 5.12
C GLY A 44 -6.54 6.56 5.41
N SER A 45 -6.73 6.97 6.66
CA SER A 45 -6.72 8.37 7.13
C SER A 45 -5.34 8.93 7.48
N GLN A 46 -4.29 8.09 7.51
CA GLN A 46 -2.94 8.53 7.87
C GLN A 46 -2.22 9.14 6.66
N THR A 47 -1.51 10.24 6.89
CA THR A 47 -0.62 10.84 5.90
C THR A 47 0.74 10.14 5.88
N LEU A 48 1.46 10.19 4.75
CA LEU A 48 2.81 9.62 4.65
C LEU A 48 3.79 10.24 5.64
N ARG A 49 3.62 11.53 5.97
CA ARG A 49 4.40 12.21 7.02
C ARG A 49 4.16 11.59 8.39
N GLN A 50 2.90 11.39 8.78
CA GLN A 50 2.57 10.72 10.05
C GLN A 50 3.09 9.28 10.10
N VAL A 51 3.03 8.55 8.99
CA VAL A 51 3.58 7.20 8.88
C VAL A 51 5.10 7.21 9.05
N ASN A 52 5.79 8.12 8.37
CA ASN A 52 7.23 8.31 8.49
C ASN A 52 7.64 8.61 9.94
N ASP A 53 7.00 9.59 10.57
CA ASP A 53 7.35 10.06 11.91
C ASP A 53 7.02 9.02 12.98
N LYS A 54 6.03 8.15 12.74
CA LYS A 54 5.61 7.12 13.70
C LYS A 54 6.37 5.81 13.56
N PHE A 55 6.59 5.33 12.34
CA PHE A 55 7.04 3.95 12.08
C PHE A 55 8.39 3.85 11.36
N TRP A 56 8.79 4.83 10.55
CA TRP A 56 10.02 4.76 9.77
C TRP A 56 11.20 5.40 10.50
N ARG A 57 11.09 6.70 10.82
CA ARG A 57 12.06 7.47 11.63
C ARG A 57 13.53 7.37 11.18
N VAL A 58 13.79 6.97 9.95
CA VAL A 58 15.13 6.89 9.38
C VAL A 58 15.23 7.83 8.19
N ASN A 59 16.42 8.39 7.97
CA ASN A 59 16.69 9.25 6.82
C ASN A 59 16.96 8.41 5.56
N ARG A 60 15.97 7.58 5.17
CA ARG A 60 15.97 6.73 3.97
C ARG A 60 14.61 6.83 3.28
N PRO A 61 14.50 6.49 1.98
CA PRO A 61 13.20 6.40 1.31
C PRO A 61 12.23 5.50 2.09
N LEU A 62 10.99 5.94 2.24
CA LEU A 62 9.96 5.21 3.00
C LEU A 62 9.58 3.93 2.28
N GLU A 63 9.83 2.78 2.91
CA GLU A 63 9.44 1.48 2.37
C GLU A 63 8.03 1.09 2.85
N ILE A 64 7.19 0.70 1.88
CA ILE A 64 5.78 0.37 2.08
C ILE A 64 5.47 -0.89 1.29
N PHE A 65 4.69 -1.79 1.89
CA PHE A 65 4.26 -3.04 1.28
C PHE A 65 2.77 -3.00 1.01
N TYR A 66 2.30 -3.76 0.03
CA TYR A 66 0.87 -3.89 -0.24
C TYR A 66 0.50 -5.36 -0.42
N SER A 67 -0.76 -5.66 -0.11
CA SER A 67 -1.36 -6.94 -0.44
C SER A 67 -2.80 -6.74 -0.87
N TRP A 68 -3.34 -7.77 -1.50
CA TRP A 68 -4.73 -7.80 -1.91
C TRP A 68 -5.59 -8.07 -0.68
N LYS A 69 -6.59 -7.23 -0.45
CA LYS A 69 -7.59 -7.52 0.59
C LYS A 69 -8.51 -8.62 0.06
N LYS A 70 -8.26 -9.86 0.48
CA LYS A 70 -9.24 -10.95 0.28
C LYS A 70 -10.51 -10.57 1.04
N THR A 71 -11.62 -10.47 0.31
CA THR A 71 -12.96 -10.29 0.88
C THR A 71 -13.48 -11.64 1.34
#